data_AF-A0A2D9JNI5-F1
#
_entry.id   AF-A0A2D9JNI5-F1
#
_cell.length_a   1.000
_cell.length_b   1.000
_cell.length_c   1.000
_cell.angle_alpha   90.00
_cell.angle_beta   90.00
_cell.angle_gamma   90.00
#
_symmetry.space_group_name_H-M   'P 1'
#
loop_
_entity.id
_entity.type
_entity.pdbx_description
1 polymer ?
#
loop_
_entity_poly.entity_id
_entity_poly.type
_entity_poly.pdbx_seq_one_letter_code
_entity_poly.pdbx_strand_id
1 'polypeptide(L)'
;PDGGGNGDPATRRPPRIVAVQFNAGKATSVVDLVTGFQLADGRRWARPVGVAFGPEGALYFTSDTALEGLYRLRKAADNKR
;
A
#
# COMPACT_ATOMS: atom_id res chain seq x y z
N PRO A 1 0.04 13.88 -10.62
CA PRO A 1 -0.98 13.67 -9.57
C PRO A 1 -0.82 14.72 -8.46
N ASP A 2 -1.59 15.79 -8.54
CA ASP A 2 -1.73 16.81 -7.48
C ASP A 2 -2.48 16.28 -6.25
N GLY A 3 -3.18 15.15 -6.38
CA GLY A 3 -3.89 14.48 -5.29
C GLY A 3 -5.30 15.03 -5.05
N GLY A 4 -5.80 15.91 -5.93
CA GLY A 4 -7.15 16.45 -5.86
C GLY A 4 -8.24 15.39 -6.07
N GLY A 5 -9.39 15.56 -5.41
CA GLY A 5 -10.56 14.68 -5.59
C GLY A 5 -11.35 14.94 -6.88
N ASN A 6 -11.16 16.11 -7.49
CA ASN A 6 -11.88 16.56 -8.68
C ASN A 6 -11.13 16.16 -9.97
N GLY A 7 -11.86 15.94 -11.06
CA GLY A 7 -11.28 15.58 -12.36
C GLY A 7 -11.13 14.07 -12.57
N ASP A 8 -10.33 13.71 -13.58
CA ASP A 8 -10.14 12.32 -14.01
C ASP A 8 -9.59 11.44 -12.86
N PRO A 9 -10.33 10.40 -12.41
CA PRO A 9 -9.87 9.50 -11.37
C PRO A 9 -8.49 8.88 -11.60
N ALA A 10 -8.09 8.66 -12.85
CA ALA A 10 -6.79 8.10 -13.20
C ALA A 10 -5.63 9.02 -12.77
N THR A 11 -5.88 10.32 -12.65
CA THR A 11 -4.87 11.33 -12.28
C THR A 11 -4.66 11.48 -10.78
N ARG A 12 -5.53 10.87 -9.95
CA ARG A 12 -5.42 10.91 -8.49
C ARG A 12 -4.18 10.17 -8.02
N ARG A 13 -3.57 10.63 -6.92
CA ARG A 13 -2.46 9.91 -6.29
C ARG A 13 -2.91 8.49 -5.91
N PRO A 14 -2.23 7.43 -6.40
CA PRO A 14 -2.56 6.06 -6.03
C PRO A 14 -2.35 5.82 -4.54
N PRO A 15 -3.19 4.99 -3.89
CA PRO A 15 -2.87 4.46 -2.56
C PRO A 15 -1.55 3.70 -2.59
N ARG A 16 -0.84 3.69 -1.46
CA ARG A 16 0.40 2.93 -1.26
C ARG A 16 0.64 2.69 0.23
N ILE A 17 1.31 1.59 0.54
CA ILE A 17 1.85 1.33 1.88
C ILE A 17 3.35 1.66 1.80
N VAL A 18 3.85 2.43 2.76
CA VAL A 18 5.25 2.85 2.81
C VAL A 18 5.91 2.38 4.11
N ALA A 19 7.22 2.14 4.05
CA ALA A 19 8.05 2.00 5.24
C ALA A 19 8.85 3.28 5.45
N VAL A 20 8.82 3.81 6.67
CA VAL A 20 9.63 4.96 7.09
C VAL A 20 10.85 4.44 7.83
N GLN A 21 12.04 4.79 7.35
CA GLN A 21 13.29 4.43 8.02
C GLN A 21 13.60 5.47 9.09
N PHE A 22 14.03 5.00 10.26
CA PHE A 22 14.44 5.84 11.37
C PHE A 22 15.91 5.61 11.69
N ASN A 23 16.62 6.70 12.01
CA ASN A 23 17.96 6.67 12.60
C ASN A 23 17.96 7.55 13.84
N ALA A 24 18.36 7.01 14.99
CA ALA A 24 18.37 7.69 16.29
C ALA A 24 17.05 8.44 16.58
N GLY A 25 15.91 7.78 16.33
CA GLY A 25 14.58 8.34 16.56
C GLY A 25 14.11 9.37 15.53
N LYS A 26 14.90 9.69 14.50
CA LYS A 26 14.53 10.61 13.43
C LYS A 26 14.23 9.88 12.13
N ALA A 27 13.12 10.23 11.47
CA ALA A 27 12.81 9.71 10.15
C ALA A 27 13.86 10.21 9.13
N THR A 28 14.43 9.29 8.35
CA THR A 28 15.50 9.59 7.37
C THR A 28 15.09 9.35 5.93
N SER A 29 14.22 8.38 5.68
CA SER A 29 13.72 8.10 4.33
C SER A 29 12.35 7.42 4.37
N VAL A 30 11.66 7.46 3.23
CA VAL A 30 10.38 6.77 3.00
C VAL A 30 10.54 5.92 1.75
N VAL A 31 10.25 4.64 1.86
CA VAL A 31 10.30 3.69 0.75
C VAL A 31 8.92 3.10 0.50
N ASP A 32 8.55 2.93 -0.77
CA ASP A 32 7.30 2.30 -1.15
C ASP A 32 7.41 0.78 -0.91
N LEU A 33 6.52 0.25 -0.07
CA LEU A 33 6.49 -1.17 0.29
C LEU A 33 5.48 -1.95 -0.54
N VAL A 34 4.30 -1.36 -0.77
CA VAL A 34 3.25 -1.93 -1.63
C VAL A 34 2.62 -0.82 -2.46
N THR A 35 2.61 -1.01 -3.77
CA THR A 35 2.02 -0.10 -4.77
C THR A 35 1.08 -0.87 -5.70
N GLY A 36 0.49 -0.20 -6.69
CA GLY A 36 -0.35 -0.86 -7.69
C GLY A 36 -1.80 -1.07 -7.25
N PHE A 37 -2.25 -0.35 -6.23
CA PHE A 37 -3.64 -0.38 -5.76
C PHE A 37 -4.65 0.25 -6.74
N GLN A 38 -4.17 1.01 -7.73
CA GLN A 38 -4.97 1.73 -8.71
C GLN A 38 -4.69 1.20 -10.12
N LEU A 39 -5.75 0.88 -10.86
CA LEU A 39 -5.73 0.50 -12.26
C LEU A 39 -5.51 1.74 -13.14
N ALA A 40 -5.19 1.53 -14.42
CA ALA A 40 -4.94 2.60 -15.38
C ALA A 40 -6.14 3.56 -15.55
N ASP A 41 -7.37 3.08 -15.33
CA ASP A 41 -8.61 3.87 -15.40
C ASP A 41 -8.98 4.56 -14.07
N GLY A 42 -8.10 4.53 -13.07
CA GLY A 42 -8.33 5.15 -11.76
C GLY A 42 -9.16 4.32 -10.79
N ARG A 43 -9.75 3.18 -11.21
CA ARG A 43 -10.39 2.25 -10.26
C ARG A 43 -9.35 1.69 -9.31
N ARG A 44 -9.75 1.48 -8.07
CA ARG A 44 -8.89 0.92 -7.02
C ARG A 44 -9.42 -0.45 -6.62
N TRP A 45 -8.55 -1.45 -6.56
CA TRP A 45 -8.96 -2.78 -6.07
C TRP A 45 -8.86 -2.87 -4.54
N ALA A 46 -8.09 -2.00 -3.91
CA ALA A 46 -8.08 -1.79 -2.46
C ALA A 46 -7.67 -0.35 -2.10
N ARG A 47 -8.05 0.08 -0.89
CA ARG A 47 -7.61 1.32 -0.27
C ARG A 47 -7.16 1.02 1.17
N PRO A 48 -5.86 0.80 1.39
CA PRO A 48 -5.34 0.44 2.71
C PRO A 48 -5.67 1.48 3.78
N VAL A 49 -6.16 1.05 4.95
CA VAL A 49 -6.47 1.93 6.09
C VAL A 49 -5.79 1.51 7.39
N GLY A 50 -5.76 0.23 7.72
CA GLY A 50 -5.08 -0.32 8.90
C GLY A 50 -3.88 -1.16 8.49
N VAL A 51 -2.81 -1.14 9.31
CA VAL A 51 -1.62 -2.00 9.15
C VAL A 51 -1.21 -2.56 10.51
N ALA A 52 -0.89 -3.84 10.55
CA ALA A 52 -0.37 -4.50 11.75
C ALA A 52 0.61 -5.63 11.39
N PHE A 53 1.50 -5.97 12.31
CA PHE A 53 2.29 -7.20 12.22
C PHE A 53 1.61 -8.29 13.06
N GLY A 54 1.43 -9.47 12.47
CA GLY A 54 0.98 -10.65 13.20
C GLY A 54 2.11 -11.26 14.04
N PRO A 55 1.78 -12.21 14.96
CA PRO A 55 2.76 -12.86 15.82
C PRO A 55 3.84 -13.64 15.06
N GLU A 56 3.58 -13.99 13.80
CA GLU A 56 4.54 -14.64 12.89
C GLU A 56 5.43 -13.65 12.12
N GLY A 57 5.29 -12.34 12.38
CA GLY A 57 6.05 -11.29 11.73
C GLY A 57 5.56 -10.91 10.32
N ALA A 58 4.43 -11.45 9.86
CA ALA A 58 3.84 -11.02 8.58
C ALA A 58 3.13 -9.67 8.74
N LEU A 59 3.20 -8.85 7.70
CA LEU A 59 2.45 -7.60 7.62
C LEU A 59 1.03 -7.88 7.10
N TYR A 60 0.05 -7.35 7.81
CA TYR A 60 -1.34 -7.36 7.44
C TYR A 60 -1.83 -5.94 7.15
N PHE A 61 -2.77 -5.80 6.22
CA PHE A 61 -3.49 -4.54 6.02
C PHE A 61 -4.96 -4.76 5.76
N THR A 62 -5.79 -3.77 6.05
CA THR A 62 -7.23 -3.77 5.75
C THR A 62 -7.56 -2.78 4.64
N SER A 63 -8.59 -3.11 3.84
CA SER A 63 -9.17 -2.20 2.86
C SER A 63 -10.58 -1.77 3.29
N ASP A 64 -10.89 -0.49 3.21
CA ASP A 64 -12.22 0.07 3.54
C ASP A 64 -13.15 0.21 2.33
N THR A 65 -12.71 -0.20 1.14
CA THR A 65 -13.53 -0.20 -0.08
C THR A 65 -12.99 -1.17 -1.11
N ALA A 66 -13.73 -1.34 -2.22
CA ALA A 66 -13.49 -2.31 -3.28
C ALA A 66 -13.48 -3.74 -2.73
N LEU A 67 -12.35 -4.43 -2.73
CA LEU A 67 -12.24 -5.72 -2.05
C LEU A 67 -12.01 -5.46 -0.55
N GLU A 68 -13.10 -5.32 0.20
CA GLU A 68 -13.08 -5.17 1.65
C GLU A 68 -12.58 -6.45 2.32
N GLY A 69 -11.63 -6.32 3.24
CA GLY A 69 -11.07 -7.47 3.95
C GLY A 69 -9.68 -7.26 4.52
N LEU A 70 -9.17 -8.34 5.09
CA LEU A 70 -7.82 -8.45 5.66
C LEU A 70 -6.89 -9.12 4.65
N TYR A 71 -5.79 -8.46 4.33
CA TYR A 71 -4.76 -8.93 3.41
C TYR A 71 -3.49 -9.26 4.18
N ARG A 72 -2.76 -10.28 3.71
CA ARG A 72 -1.45 -10.66 4.24
C ARG A 72 -0.38 -10.45 3.17
N LEU A 73 0.64 -9.67 3.49
CA LEU A 73 1.81 -9.53 2.63
C LEU A 73 2.72 -10.76 2.82
N ARG A 74 3.09 -11.38 1.70
CA ARG A 74 4.03 -12.50 1.64
C ARG A 74 5.10 -12.15 0.63
N LYS A 75 6.37 -12.44 0.93
CA LYS A 75 7.40 -12.46 -0.10
C LYS A 75 6.95 -13.50 -1.14
N ALA A 76 6.90 -13.13 -2.41
CA ALA A 76 6.75 -14.12 -3.46
C ALA A 76 7.90 -15.13 -3.33
N ALA A 77 7.62 -16.42 -3.50
CA ALA A 77 8.69 -17.39 -3.59
C ALA A 77 9.63 -16.94 -4.73
N ASP A 78 10.94 -16.96 -4.50
CA ASP A 78 11.91 -16.66 -5.55
C ASP A 78 11.74 -17.74 -6.64
N ASN A 79 11.00 -17.42 -7.70
CA ASN A 79 10.86 -18.29 -8.87
C ASN A 79 12.17 -18.23 -9.67
N LYS A 80 13.25 -18.77 -9.10
CA LYS A 80 14.44 -19.15 -9.87
C LYS A 80 14.09 -20.46 -10.58
N ARG A 81 13.67 -20.35 -11.85
CA ARG A 81 13.83 -21.42 -12.83
C ARG A 81 15.09 -21.13 -13.63
#